data_AF-A0AAX2KWQ2-F1
#
_entry.id   AF-A0AAX2KWQ2-F1
#
_cell.length_a   1.000
_cell.length_b   1.000
_cell.length_c   1.000
_cell.angle_alpha   90.00
_cell.angle_beta   90.00
_cell.angle_gamma   90.00
#
_symmetry.space_group_name_H-M   'P 1'
#
loop_
_entity.id
_entity.type
_entity.pdbx_description
1 polymer ?
#
loop_
_entity_poly.entity_id
_entity_poly.type
_entity_poly.pdbx_seq_one_letter_code
_entity_poly.pdbx_strand_id
1 'polypeptide(L)'
;MKSTKPTVSFAESLGILIALLAILGYLIIGQKLTPHIPILFVFMLLLLYGKWKGFSWDEIHEGIVEGIKPGIIPIIIFLLIGVLVATWILSGTIPTIMVYGFKIISVKFFLPTVFVVCALVGVTVGSSFTTVSTMGLPF
;
A
#
# COMPACT_ATOMS: atom_id res chain seq x y z
N MET A 1 -37.86 6.95 -8.36
CA MET A 1 -37.66 8.31 -7.83
C MET A 1 -36.24 8.73 -8.16
N LYS A 2 -36.11 9.87 -8.84
CA LYS A 2 -34.91 10.32 -9.57
C LYS A 2 -33.94 10.97 -8.56
N SER A 3 -32.94 10.23 -8.07
CA SER A 3 -31.89 10.82 -7.22
C SER A 3 -30.90 11.56 -8.13
N THR A 4 -30.99 12.89 -8.13
CA THR A 4 -30.07 13.78 -8.84
C THR A 4 -28.69 13.63 -8.22
N LYS A 5 -27.79 12.94 -8.92
CA LYS A 5 -26.39 12.73 -8.51
C LYS A 5 -25.74 14.09 -8.21
N PRO A 6 -25.23 14.36 -7.00
CA PRO A 6 -24.36 15.50 -6.78
C PRO A 6 -23.06 15.25 -7.57
N THR A 7 -22.96 15.85 -8.75
CA THR A 7 -21.78 15.75 -9.60
C THR A 7 -20.67 16.56 -8.94
N VAL A 8 -19.71 15.85 -8.34
CA VAL A 8 -18.45 16.46 -7.92
C VAL A 8 -17.73 16.90 -9.19
N SER A 9 -17.47 18.20 -9.34
CA SER A 9 -16.69 18.69 -10.48
C SER A 9 -15.27 18.13 -10.39
N PHE A 10 -14.61 17.85 -11.53
CA PHE A 10 -13.24 17.32 -11.55
C PHE A 10 -12.28 18.18 -10.71
N ALA A 11 -12.50 19.49 -10.70
CA ALA A 11 -11.76 20.45 -9.87
C ALA A 11 -12.00 20.26 -8.37
N GLU A 12 -13.23 19.93 -7.95
CA GLU A 12 -13.54 19.64 -6.54
C GLU A 12 -12.93 18.30 -6.11
N SER A 13 -13.03 17.25 -6.93
CA SER A 13 -12.42 15.95 -6.64
C SER A 13 -10.90 16.05 -6.51
N LEU A 14 -10.27 16.80 -7.41
CA LEU A 14 -8.83 17.07 -7.35
C LEU A 14 -8.46 17.90 -6.12
N GLY A 15 -9.27 18.90 -5.76
CA GLY A 15 -9.09 19.70 -4.55
C GLY A 15 -9.15 18.86 -3.28
N ILE A 16 -10.13 17.95 -3.17
CA ILE A 16 -10.25 17.02 -2.03
C ILE A 16 -9.05 16.09 -1.97
N LEU A 17 -8.63 15.53 -3.11
CA LEU A 17 -7.46 14.64 -3.18
C LEU A 17 -6.19 15.35 -2.68
N ILE A 18 -5.93 16.57 -3.17
CA ILE A 18 -4.75 17.35 -2.77
C ILE A 18 -4.82 17.71 -1.28
N ALA A 19 -5.97 18.14 -0.79
CA ALA A 19 -6.16 18.45 0.63
C ALA A 19 -5.91 17.21 1.51
N LEU A 20 -6.41 16.05 1.07
CA LEU A 20 -6.25 14.78 1.75
C LEU A 20 -4.78 14.34 1.82
N LEU A 21 -4.05 14.43 0.70
CA LEU A 21 -2.62 14.14 0.65
C LEU A 21 -1.81 15.13 1.49
N ALA A 22 -2.16 16.42 1.50
CA ALA A 22 -1.50 17.43 2.30
C ALA A 22 -1.69 17.22 3.80
N ILE A 23 -2.93 16.92 4.24
CA ILE A 23 -3.22 16.59 5.64
C ILE A 23 -2.45 15.35 6.06
N LEU A 24 -2.47 14.30 5.24
CA LEU A 24 -1.77 13.04 5.53
C LEU A 24 -0.26 13.27 5.63
N GLY A 25 0.33 13.98 4.66
CA GLY A 25 1.75 14.33 4.66
C GLY A 25 2.15 15.17 5.87
N TYR A 26 1.33 16.16 6.22
CA TYR A 26 1.57 17.01 7.39
C TYR A 26 1.52 16.23 8.71
N LEU A 27 0.51 15.36 8.88
CA LEU A 27 0.35 14.57 10.11
C LEU A 27 1.46 13.52 10.29
N ILE A 28 1.94 12.92 9.19
CA ILE A 28 3.00 11.90 9.23
C ILE A 28 4.39 12.55 9.38
N ILE A 29 4.72 13.53 8.54
CA ILE A 29 6.08 14.12 8.51
C ILE A 29 6.26 15.15 9.62
N GLY A 30 5.26 16.00 9.86
CA GLY A 30 5.33 17.07 10.84
C GLY A 30 5.14 16.58 12.28
N GLN A 31 4.10 15.79 12.53
CA GLN A 31 3.72 15.36 13.88
C GLN A 31 4.28 13.96 14.24
N LYS A 32 4.95 13.27 13.32
CA LYS A 32 5.47 11.89 13.49
C LYS A 32 4.44 10.92 14.07
N LEU A 33 3.17 11.13 13.73
CA LEU A 33 2.09 10.26 14.19
C LEU A 33 2.15 8.93 13.44
N THR A 34 1.84 7.85 14.14
CA THR A 34 1.70 6.53 13.52
C THR A 34 0.63 6.58 12.42
N PRO A 35 0.85 6.05 11.21
CA PRO A 35 -0.04 6.20 10.04
C PRO A 35 -1.51 5.82 10.27
N HIS A 36 -1.80 4.97 11.25
CA HIS A 36 -3.16 4.58 11.62
C HIS A 36 -4.05 5.77 12.04
N ILE A 37 -3.51 6.71 12.83
CA ILE A 37 -4.29 7.87 13.32
C ILE A 37 -4.62 8.86 12.18
N PRO A 38 -3.64 9.31 11.36
CA PRO A 38 -3.90 10.17 10.22
C PRO A 38 -4.90 9.61 9.21
N ILE A 39 -4.81 8.30 8.91
CA ILE A 39 -5.71 7.65 7.94
C ILE A 39 -7.15 7.68 8.47
N LEU A 40 -7.36 7.33 9.74
CA LEU A 40 -8.70 7.37 10.35
C LEU A 40 -9.27 8.80 10.39
N PHE A 41 -8.43 9.79 10.69
CA PHE A 41 -8.83 11.19 10.72
C PHE A 41 -9.28 11.69 9.34
N VAL A 42 -8.47 11.41 8.33
CA VAL A 42 -8.78 11.73 6.93
C VAL A 42 -10.06 11.03 6.46
N PHE A 43 -10.24 9.75 6.81
CA PHE A 43 -11.45 9.00 6.48
C PHE A 43 -12.69 9.62 7.12
N MET A 44 -12.59 10.03 8.39
CA MET A 44 -13.66 10.75 9.07
C MET A 44 -14.01 12.08 8.39
N LEU A 45 -13.01 12.87 7.97
CA LEU A 45 -13.24 14.10 7.22
C LEU A 45 -13.94 13.83 5.87
N LEU A 46 -13.55 12.76 5.18
CA LEU A 46 -14.15 12.38 3.91
C LEU A 46 -15.62 11.98 4.07
N LEU A 47 -15.96 11.23 5.13
CA LEU A 47 -17.35 10.90 5.48
C LEU A 47 -18.18 12.14 5.83
N LEU A 48 -17.61 13.07 6.61
CA LEU A 48 -18.27 14.33 6.95
C LEU A 48 -18.53 15.19 5.70
N TYR A 49 -17.54 15.27 4.80
CA TYR A 49 -17.69 15.98 3.52
C TYR A 49 -18.78 15.33 2.65
N GLY A 50 -18.79 14.00 2.53
CA GLY A 50 -19.82 13.26 1.80
C GLY A 50 -21.23 13.50 2.35
N LYS A 51 -21.38 13.49 3.68
CA LYS A 51 -22.66 13.83 4.33
C LYS A 51 -23.08 15.28 4.08
N TRP A 52 -22.13 16.23 4.13
CA TRP A 52 -22.42 17.66 3.90
C TRP A 52 -22.84 17.92 2.45
N LYS A 53 -22.27 17.19 1.49
CA LYS A 53 -22.62 17.28 0.07
C LYS A 53 -23.97 16.61 -0.27
N GLY A 54 -24.60 15.95 0.70
CA GLY A 54 -25.94 15.37 0.55
C GLY A 54 -25.96 14.00 -0.14
N PHE A 55 -24.83 13.28 -0.18
CA PHE A 55 -24.81 11.90 -0.64
C PHE A 55 -25.67 11.01 0.27
N SER A 56 -26.38 10.06 -0.32
CA SER A 56 -27.10 9.05 0.46
C SER A 56 -26.11 8.15 1.20
N TRP A 57 -26.52 7.61 2.36
CA TRP A 57 -25.73 6.62 3.09
C TRP A 57 -25.41 5.38 2.25
N ASP A 58 -26.33 5.01 1.35
CA ASP A 58 -26.17 3.87 0.44
C ASP A 58 -25.03 4.11 -0.56
N GLU A 59 -24.94 5.33 -1.12
CA GLU A 59 -23.87 5.73 -2.05
C GLU A 59 -22.50 5.79 -1.36
N ILE A 60 -22.45 6.29 -0.13
CA ILE A 60 -21.23 6.31 0.68
C ILE A 60 -20.77 4.88 0.98
N HIS A 61 -21.70 3.99 1.35
CA HIS A 61 -21.39 2.58 1.62
C HIS A 61 -20.88 1.87 0.38
N GLU A 62 -21.56 2.03 -0.76
CA GLU A 62 -21.14 1.45 -2.04
C GLU A 62 -19.74 1.92 -2.45
N GLY A 63 -19.44 3.21 -2.29
CA GLY A 63 -18.11 3.77 -2.58
C GLY A 63 -16.99 3.20 -1.68
N ILE A 64 -17.28 2.95 -0.40
CA ILE A 64 -16.33 2.29 0.51
C ILE A 64 -16.07 0.85 0.05
N VAL A 65 -17.14 0.10 -0.28
CA VAL A 65 -17.02 -1.29 -0.71
C VAL A 65 -16.24 -1.37 -2.02
N GLU A 66 -16.52 -0.49 -2.99
CA GLU A 66 -15.80 -0.42 -4.26
C GLU A 66 -14.31 -0.07 -4.05
N GLY A 67 -13.99 0.80 -3.09
CA GLY A 67 -12.60 1.11 -2.73
C GLY A 67 -11.84 -0.07 -2.11
N ILE A 68 -12.51 -0.94 -1.35
CA ILE A 68 -11.89 -2.09 -0.70
C ILE A 68 -11.73 -3.29 -1.65
N LYS A 69 -12.68 -3.51 -2.57
CA LYS A 69 -12.68 -4.63 -3.53
C LYS A 69 -11.30 -4.92 -4.17
N PRO A 70 -10.58 -3.94 -4.76
CA PRO A 70 -9.29 -4.21 -5.41
C PRO A 70 -8.18 -4.63 -4.43
N GLY A 71 -8.30 -4.32 -3.14
CA GLY A 71 -7.32 -4.69 -2.11
C GLY A 71 -7.44 -6.13 -1.60
N ILE A 72 -8.61 -6.77 -1.79
CA ILE A 72 -8.88 -8.10 -1.23
C ILE A 72 -7.92 -9.16 -1.79
N ILE A 73 -7.71 -9.18 -3.12
CA ILE A 73 -6.86 -10.19 -3.77
C ILE A 73 -5.40 -10.06 -3.31
N PRO A 74 -4.76 -8.86 -3.34
CA PRO A 74 -3.40 -8.68 -2.81
C PRO A 74 -3.24 -9.10 -1.35
N ILE A 75 -4.21 -8.81 -0.47
CA ILE A 75 -4.13 -9.18 0.94
C ILE A 75 -4.00 -10.70 1.12
N ILE A 76 -4.79 -11.48 0.37
CA ILE A 76 -4.73 -12.94 0.41
C ILE A 76 -3.37 -13.43 -0.09
N ILE A 77 -2.86 -12.85 -1.18
CA ILE A 77 -1.54 -13.19 -1.72
C ILE A 77 -0.43 -12.92 -0.71
N PHE A 78 -0.43 -11.75 -0.05
CA PHE A 78 0.57 -11.41 0.97
C PHE A 78 0.50 -12.34 2.19
N LEU A 79 -0.69 -12.76 2.59
CA LEU A 79 -0.86 -13.75 3.65
C LEU A 79 -0.21 -15.08 3.27
N LEU A 80 -0.46 -15.59 2.06
CA LEU A 80 0.11 -16.85 1.59
C LEU A 80 1.64 -16.79 1.45
N ILE A 81 2.17 -15.69 0.91
CA ILE A 81 3.62 -15.47 0.83
C ILE A 81 4.23 -15.42 2.23
N GLY A 82 3.58 -14.74 3.19
CA GLY A 82 4.02 -14.69 4.57
C GLY A 82 4.15 -16.08 5.20
N VAL A 83 3.15 -16.94 5.00
CA VAL A 83 3.19 -18.34 5.47
C VAL A 83 4.30 -19.12 4.78
N LEU A 84 4.42 -19.01 3.45
CA LEU A 84 5.45 -19.70 2.67
C LEU A 84 6.85 -19.35 3.17
N VAL A 85 7.15 -18.06 3.33
CA VAL A 85 8.46 -17.60 3.81
C VAL A 85 8.70 -18.08 5.23
N ALA A 86 7.73 -17.98 6.13
CA ALA A 86 7.87 -18.47 7.51
C ALA A 86 8.27 -19.95 7.52
N THR A 87 7.65 -20.79 6.67
CA THR A 87 8.03 -22.21 6.57
C THR A 87 9.44 -22.42 6.01
N TRP A 88 9.90 -21.60 5.07
CA TRP A 88 11.25 -21.69 4.51
C TRP A 88 12.34 -21.23 5.46
N ILE A 89 12.04 -20.25 6.32
CA ILE A 89 12.94 -19.83 7.40
C ILE A 89 13.07 -20.98 8.42
N LEU A 90 11.94 -21.57 8.83
CA LEU A 90 11.92 -22.71 9.77
C LEU A 90 12.63 -23.95 9.19
N SER A 91 12.46 -24.21 7.89
CA SER A 91 13.13 -25.31 7.18
C SER A 91 14.62 -25.07 6.96
N GLY A 92 15.14 -23.88 7.27
CA GLY A 92 16.55 -23.53 7.03
C GLY A 92 16.91 -23.29 5.56
N THR A 93 15.95 -23.36 4.62
CA THR A 93 16.18 -23.16 3.19
C THR A 93 16.69 -21.76 2.88
N ILE A 94 16.03 -20.71 3.38
CA ILE A 94 16.45 -19.31 3.18
C ILE A 94 17.82 -19.04 3.83
N PRO A 95 18.08 -19.40 5.11
CA PRO A 95 19.40 -19.26 5.73
C PRO A 95 20.52 -19.95 4.95
N THR A 96 20.25 -21.15 4.43
CA THR A 96 21.23 -21.93 3.66
C THR A 96 21.59 -21.21 2.36
N ILE A 97 20.59 -20.74 1.60
CA ILE A 97 20.80 -19.96 0.38
C ILE A 97 21.63 -18.69 0.67
N MET A 98 21.36 -18.01 1.77
CA MET A 98 22.08 -16.79 2.17
C MET A 98 23.56 -17.05 2.45
N VAL A 99 23.90 -18.11 3.20
CA VAL A 99 25.30 -18.48 3.50
C VAL A 99 26.06 -18.83 2.21
N TYR A 100 25.43 -19.57 1.30
CA TYR A 100 26.05 -19.88 0.00
C TYR A 100 26.17 -18.63 -0.89
N GLY A 101 25.18 -17.74 -0.88
CA GLY A 101 25.19 -16.50 -1.65
C GLY A 101 26.31 -15.54 -1.23
N PHE A 102 26.51 -15.34 0.08
CA PHE A 102 27.60 -14.51 0.59
C PHE A 102 28.99 -15.10 0.38
N LYS A 103 29.10 -16.41 0.15
CA LYS A 103 30.38 -17.03 -0.21
C LYS A 103 30.78 -16.75 -1.67
N ILE A 104 29.80 -16.50 -2.54
CA ILE A 104 29.99 -16.24 -3.98
C ILE A 104 30.13 -14.74 -4.26
N ILE A 105 29.45 -13.89 -3.48
CA ILE A 105 29.42 -12.43 -3.68
C ILE A 105 30.31 -11.71 -2.65
N SER A 106 31.24 -10.88 -3.13
CA SER A 106 31.96 -9.93 -2.26
C SER A 106 30.97 -8.90 -1.70
N VAL A 107 30.90 -8.77 -0.37
CA VAL A 107 29.97 -7.89 0.38
C VAL A 107 29.93 -6.45 -0.17
N LYS A 108 31.02 -5.97 -0.78
CA LYS A 108 31.12 -4.64 -1.41
C LYS A 108 30.18 -4.43 -2.61
N PHE A 109 29.83 -5.47 -3.35
CA PHE A 109 28.95 -5.38 -4.53
C PHE A 109 27.50 -5.82 -4.25
N PHE A 110 27.20 -6.22 -3.02
CA PHE A 110 25.88 -6.72 -2.63
C PHE A 110 24.78 -5.65 -2.82
N LEU A 111 24.90 -4.48 -2.20
CA LEU A 111 23.88 -3.43 -2.33
C LEU A 111 23.59 -2.97 -3.77
N PRO A 112 24.59 -2.67 -4.62
CA PRO A 112 24.30 -2.22 -5.99
C PRO A 112 23.66 -3.31 -6.85
N THR A 113 24.02 -4.58 -6.66
CA THR A 113 23.39 -5.69 -7.40
C THR A 113 21.94 -5.90 -6.96
N VAL A 114 21.67 -5.86 -5.66
CA VAL A 114 20.30 -5.93 -5.11
C VAL A 114 19.46 -4.76 -5.59
N PHE A 115 20.00 -3.54 -5.61
CA PHE A 115 19.30 -2.37 -6.13
C PHE A 115 18.88 -2.55 -7.60
N VAL A 116 19.79 -3.03 -8.46
CA VAL A 116 19.49 -3.25 -9.89
C VAL A 116 18.43 -4.34 -10.07
N VAL A 117 18.53 -5.45 -9.33
CA VAL A 117 17.52 -6.53 -9.39
C VAL A 117 16.17 -6.02 -8.87
N CYS A 118 16.16 -5.29 -7.75
CA CYS A 118 14.95 -4.69 -7.20
C CYS A 118 14.30 -3.70 -8.15
N ALA A 119 15.10 -2.86 -8.83
CA ALA A 119 14.62 -1.92 -9.82
C ALA A 119 14.03 -2.64 -11.04
N LEU A 120 14.70 -3.68 -11.55
CA LEU A 120 14.23 -4.44 -12.70
C LEU A 120 12.90 -5.16 -12.41
N VAL A 121 12.81 -5.84 -11.26
CA VAL A 121 11.58 -6.51 -10.82
C VAL A 121 10.48 -5.50 -10.47
N GLY A 122 10.85 -4.34 -9.91
CA GLY A 122 9.92 -3.25 -9.66
C GLY A 122 9.26 -2.73 -10.93
N VAL A 123 10.06 -2.57 -11.99
CA VAL A 123 9.56 -2.14 -13.31
C VAL A 123 8.66 -3.20 -13.95
N THR A 124 8.98 -4.49 -13.81
CA THR A 124 8.19 -5.56 -14.45
C THR A 124 6.89 -5.88 -13.71
N VAL A 125 6.88 -5.81 -12.38
CA VAL A 125 5.70 -6.12 -11.55
C VAL A 125 4.77 -4.90 -11.40
N GLY A 126 5.29 -3.68 -11.61
CA GLY A 126 4.50 -2.45 -11.68
C GLY A 126 3.89 -1.97 -10.36
N SER A 127 4.11 -2.69 -9.24
CA SER A 127 3.64 -2.32 -7.91
C SER A 127 4.72 -2.54 -6.86
N SER A 128 5.13 -1.45 -6.21
CA SER A 128 6.14 -1.46 -5.15
C SER A 128 5.79 -2.43 -4.01
N PHE A 129 4.49 -2.63 -3.73
CA PHE A 129 4.05 -3.51 -2.63
C PHE A 129 4.28 -5.00 -2.94
N THR A 130 4.06 -5.40 -4.19
CA THR A 130 4.32 -6.78 -4.64
C THR A 130 5.83 -7.05 -4.74
N THR A 131 6.60 -6.07 -5.20
CA THR A 131 8.07 -6.12 -5.27
C THR A 131 8.71 -6.31 -3.89
N VAL A 132 8.23 -5.58 -2.87
CA VAL A 132 8.72 -5.75 -1.48
C VAL A 132 8.39 -7.14 -0.94
N SER A 133 7.25 -7.72 -1.33
CA SER A 133 6.81 -9.01 -0.79
C SER A 133 7.56 -10.21 -1.38
N THR A 134 8.02 -10.12 -2.63
CA THR A 134 8.85 -11.18 -3.24
C THR A 134 10.32 -11.11 -2.84
N MET A 135 10.82 -9.91 -2.52
CA MET A 135 12.24 -9.66 -2.30
C MET A 135 12.64 -9.28 -0.87
N GLY A 136 11.72 -8.87 0.00
CA GLY A 136 12.02 -8.25 1.30
C GLY A 136 12.58 -9.15 2.40
N LEU A 137 13.02 -10.36 2.08
CA LEU A 137 13.40 -11.40 3.04
C LEU A 137 14.76 -12.08 2.76
N PRO A 138 15.18 -12.31 1.50
CA PRO A 138 16.54 -12.78 1.22
C PRO A 138 17.65 -11.70 1.39
N PHE A 139 17.31 -10.47 1.80
CA PHE A 139 18.25 -9.36 1.96
C PHE A 139 18.32 -8.85 3.40
#